data_AF-A0A2E6AKZ8-F1
#
_entry.id   AF-A0A2E6AKZ8-F1
#
_cell.length_a   1.000
_cell.length_b   1.000
_cell.length_c   1.000
_cell.angle_alpha   90.00
_cell.angle_beta   90.00
_cell.angle_gamma   90.00
#
_symmetry.space_group_name_H-M   'P 1'
#
loop_
_entity.id
_entity.type
_entity.pdbx_description
1 polymer ?
#
loop_
_entity_poly.entity_id
_entity_poly.type
_entity_poly.pdbx_seq_one_letter_code
_entity_poly.pdbx_strand_id
1 'polypeptide(L)'
;MNTPSQRTEKHQQLVDLDEARRSLTLAQSIGEIKSVRHRAESIRAYAQRTSLGIEQQNYAAELKLQAERRAGEFLWNMKLRGGDRKSKSNGVGIRLRDLGIDKNQSARWQLEASVPENVFCEFVRREHESRREISSAGLLRIAKQIRDRPFTASVNHLDQGRDYAVSLQSHLLPSNVSHDQQEAFEVGELSDLVSEARNHHELLSGLVRSVCQRARVHPMSTDYRAIQRYLGEVERHLIEIATGLNRLTATSLIHQRHNGWIA
;
A
#
# COMPACT_ATOMS: atom_id res chain seq x y z
N MET A 1 7.14 32.86 14.38
CA MET A 1 7.13 33.47 13.03
C MET A 1 8.41 33.06 12.33
N ASN A 2 8.34 32.42 11.17
CA ASN A 2 9.55 31.99 10.43
C ASN A 2 10.22 33.21 9.79
N THR A 3 11.55 33.25 9.80
CA THR A 3 12.30 34.32 9.13
C THR A 3 12.22 34.18 7.60
N PRO A 4 12.41 35.26 6.82
CA PRO A 4 12.42 35.18 5.36
C PRO A 4 13.41 34.15 4.81
N SER A 5 14.58 33.99 5.44
CA SER A 5 15.57 32.94 5.11
C SER A 5 14.99 31.53 5.28
N GLN A 6 14.36 31.26 6.43
CA GLN A 6 13.75 29.96 6.73
C GLN A 6 12.62 29.59 5.77
N ARG A 7 11.87 30.58 5.25
CA ARG A 7 10.79 30.34 4.28
C ARG A 7 11.35 29.87 2.93
N THR A 8 12.40 30.52 2.45
CA THR A 8 13.09 30.15 1.21
C THR A 8 13.77 28.79 1.33
N GLU A 9 14.44 28.53 2.46
CA GLU A 9 15.06 27.23 2.73
C GLU A 9 14.03 26.10 2.77
N LYS A 10 12.91 26.30 3.48
CA LYS A 10 11.81 25.32 3.52
C LYS A 10 11.29 25.00 2.12
N HIS A 11 11.10 26.02 1.29
CA HIS A 11 10.65 25.84 -0.10
C HIS A 11 11.66 25.03 -0.93
N GLN A 12 12.95 25.34 -0.82
CA GLN A 12 14.00 24.59 -1.53
C GLN A 12 14.01 23.11 -1.14
N GLN A 13 13.88 22.81 0.16
CA GLN A 13 13.82 21.43 0.63
C GLN A 13 12.59 20.67 0.11
N LEU A 14 11.44 21.34 -0.07
CA LEU A 14 10.26 20.70 -0.69
C LEU A 14 10.53 20.33 -2.15
N VAL A 15 11.08 21.26 -2.92
CA VAL A 15 11.44 21.01 -4.32
C VAL A 15 12.43 19.84 -4.44
N ASP A 16 13.41 19.79 -3.55
CA ASP A 16 14.38 18.69 -3.49
C ASP A 16 13.73 17.34 -3.16
N LEU A 17 12.74 17.33 -2.27
CA LEU A 17 11.98 16.12 -1.91
C LEU A 17 11.06 15.67 -3.05
N ASP A 18 10.42 16.60 -3.75
CA ASP A 18 9.54 16.30 -4.90
C ASP A 18 10.35 15.76 -6.09
N GLU A 19 11.54 16.29 -6.32
CA GLU A 19 12.49 15.72 -7.28
C GLU A 19 12.90 14.31 -6.87
N ALA A 20 13.32 14.11 -5.62
CA ALA A 20 13.73 12.81 -5.12
C ALA A 20 12.59 11.77 -5.18
N ARG A 21 11.33 12.17 -4.94
CA ARG A 21 10.14 11.33 -5.11
C ARG A 21 9.96 10.89 -6.56
N ARG A 22 10.09 11.81 -7.52
CA ARG A 22 10.06 11.47 -8.95
C ARG A 22 11.18 10.51 -9.33
N SER A 23 12.40 10.75 -8.85
CA SER A 23 13.52 9.83 -9.04
C SER A 23 13.25 8.44 -8.47
N LEU A 24 12.59 8.34 -7.31
CA LEU A 24 12.23 7.05 -6.72
C LEU A 24 11.28 6.27 -7.62
N THR A 25 10.26 6.92 -8.17
CA THR A 25 9.29 6.29 -9.08
C THR A 25 9.98 5.68 -10.30
N LEU A 26 10.95 6.41 -10.87
CA LEU A 26 11.67 6.02 -12.07
C LEU A 26 12.84 5.05 -11.81
N ALA A 27 13.31 4.93 -10.56
CA ALA A 27 14.50 4.14 -10.23
C ALA A 27 14.34 2.66 -10.62
N GLN A 28 15.29 2.15 -11.41
CA GLN A 28 15.30 0.76 -11.88
C GLN A 28 16.40 -0.07 -11.21
N SER A 29 17.29 0.58 -10.47
CA SER A 29 18.39 -0.06 -9.78
C SER A 29 18.36 0.22 -8.27
N ILE A 30 18.92 -0.73 -7.51
CA ILE A 30 19.10 -0.59 -6.06
C ILE A 30 20.01 0.60 -5.70
N GLY A 31 20.97 0.94 -6.57
CA GLY A 31 21.87 2.09 -6.38
C GLY A 31 21.12 3.42 -6.41
N GLU A 32 20.22 3.60 -7.37
CA GLU A 32 19.35 4.78 -7.47
C GLU A 32 18.37 4.88 -6.30
N ILE A 33 17.76 3.76 -5.89
CA ILE A 33 16.88 3.75 -4.71
C ILE A 33 17.65 4.18 -3.45
N LYS A 34 18.90 3.71 -3.31
CA LYS A 34 19.76 4.06 -2.17
C LYS A 34 20.18 5.53 -2.20
N SER A 35 20.42 6.12 -3.37
CA SER A 35 20.77 7.55 -3.48
C SER A 35 19.58 8.42 -3.05
N VAL A 36 18.36 8.08 -3.49
CA VAL A 36 17.14 8.77 -3.04
C VAL A 36 16.95 8.65 -1.53
N ARG A 37 17.09 7.44 -0.98
CA ARG A 37 17.04 7.21 0.48
C ARG A 37 18.05 8.11 1.22
N HIS A 38 19.28 8.19 0.73
CA HIS A 38 20.33 9.00 1.38
C HIS A 38 20.02 10.49 1.31
N ARG A 39 19.51 10.99 0.17
CA ARG A 39 19.04 12.38 0.03
C ARG A 39 17.91 12.67 1.00
N ALA A 40 16.90 11.80 1.07
CA ALA A 40 15.77 11.94 2.01
C ALA A 40 16.22 11.97 3.48
N GLU A 41 17.13 11.08 3.89
CA GLU A 41 17.67 11.09 5.26
C GLU A 41 18.48 12.36 5.55
N SER A 42 19.24 12.85 4.58
CA SER A 42 20.02 14.08 4.73
C SER A 42 19.11 15.28 4.96
N ILE A 43 18.02 15.38 4.19
CA ILE A 43 17.00 16.43 4.32
C ILE A 43 16.28 16.31 5.67
N ARG A 44 15.92 15.09 6.10
CA ARG A 44 15.31 14.85 7.42
C ARG A 44 16.24 15.31 8.55
N ALA A 45 17.51 14.91 8.52
CA ALA A 45 18.49 15.27 9.53
C ALA A 45 18.74 16.78 9.56
N TYR A 46 18.73 17.43 8.40
CA TYR A 46 18.76 18.90 8.31
C TYR A 46 17.53 19.51 8.99
N ALA A 47 16.32 19.09 8.61
CA ALA A 47 15.07 19.61 9.16
C ALA A 47 14.92 19.39 10.69
N GLN A 48 15.53 18.34 11.23
CA GLN A 48 15.63 18.11 12.67
C GLN A 48 16.57 19.10 13.35
N ARG A 49 17.75 19.36 12.78
CA ARG A 49 18.75 20.28 13.34
C ARG A 49 18.32 21.75 13.29
N THR A 50 17.59 22.13 12.25
CA THR A 50 17.15 23.53 12.03
C THR A 50 15.72 23.79 12.49
N SER A 51 15.06 22.81 13.10
CA SER A 51 13.69 22.93 13.63
C SER A 51 12.67 23.43 12.58
N LEU A 52 12.78 22.97 11.32
CA LEU A 52 11.89 23.37 10.21
C LEU A 52 10.43 22.90 10.35
N GLY A 53 10.12 22.19 11.44
CA GLY A 53 8.79 21.67 11.77
C GLY A 53 8.63 20.19 11.47
N ILE A 54 7.70 19.55 12.18
CA ILE A 54 7.44 18.11 12.09
C ILE A 54 6.98 17.68 10.69
N GLU A 55 6.22 18.52 9.98
CA GLU A 55 5.74 18.25 8.62
C GLU A 55 6.89 17.99 7.64
N GLN A 56 7.94 18.80 7.70
CA GLN A 56 9.10 18.69 6.82
C GLN A 56 9.90 17.42 7.11
N GLN A 57 10.05 17.11 8.40
CA GLN A 57 10.72 15.91 8.86
C GLN A 57 9.94 14.67 8.45
N ASN A 58 8.61 14.70 8.58
CA ASN A 58 7.72 13.61 8.19
C ASN A 58 7.71 13.40 6.68
N TYR A 59 7.70 14.46 5.88
CA TYR A 59 7.75 14.32 4.42
C TYR A 59 9.05 13.64 3.95
N ALA A 60 10.18 14.07 4.51
CA ALA A 60 11.47 13.42 4.24
C ALA A 60 11.54 11.98 4.78
N ALA A 61 10.96 11.73 5.96
CA ALA A 61 10.90 10.40 6.57
C ALA A 61 10.01 9.43 5.77
N GLU A 62 8.87 9.89 5.27
CA GLU A 62 7.99 9.12 4.39
C GLU A 62 8.73 8.68 3.13
N LEU A 63 9.37 9.63 2.42
CA LEU A 63 10.11 9.34 1.20
C LEU A 63 11.26 8.34 1.46
N LYS A 64 11.97 8.49 2.59
CA LYS A 64 12.96 7.51 3.02
C LYS A 64 12.34 6.12 3.19
N LEU A 65 11.22 6.00 3.91
CA LEU A 65 10.58 4.71 4.15
C LEU A 65 10.09 4.05 2.86
N GLN A 66 9.60 4.82 1.91
CA GLN A 66 9.22 4.28 0.60
C GLN A 66 10.42 3.77 -0.17
N ALA A 67 11.54 4.50 -0.13
CA ALA A 67 12.78 4.04 -0.75
C ALA A 67 13.28 2.75 -0.07
N GLU A 68 13.19 2.64 1.25
CA GLU A 68 13.54 1.43 2.00
C GLU A 68 12.62 0.25 1.66
N ARG A 69 11.29 0.46 1.57
CA ARG A 69 10.32 -0.55 1.13
C ARG A 69 10.62 -1.04 -0.29
N ARG A 70 10.76 -0.12 -1.25
CA ARG A 70 11.08 -0.46 -2.64
C ARG A 70 12.42 -1.20 -2.76
N ALA A 71 13.44 -0.79 -1.98
CA ALA A 71 14.71 -1.52 -1.91
C ALA A 71 14.52 -2.93 -1.36
N GLY A 72 13.68 -3.09 -0.33
CA GLY A 72 13.32 -4.39 0.25
C GLY A 72 12.67 -5.33 -0.76
N GLU A 73 11.70 -4.84 -1.52
CA GLU A 73 11.04 -5.59 -2.60
C GLU A 73 12.04 -6.01 -3.68
N PHE A 74 12.91 -5.09 -4.10
CA PHE A 74 13.94 -5.36 -5.10
C PHE A 74 14.91 -6.46 -4.62
N LEU A 75 15.38 -6.35 -3.37
CA LEU A 75 16.27 -7.34 -2.76
C LEU A 75 15.59 -8.70 -2.55
N TRP A 76 14.30 -8.71 -2.22
CA TRP A 76 13.49 -9.93 -2.10
C TRP A 76 13.40 -10.65 -3.45
N ASN A 77 13.07 -9.92 -4.52
CA ASN A 77 12.95 -10.46 -5.87
C ASN A 77 14.29 -10.98 -6.42
N MET A 78 15.40 -10.35 -6.07
CA MET A 78 16.74 -10.81 -6.43
C MET A 78 17.13 -12.15 -5.79
N LYS A 79 16.39 -12.63 -4.77
CA LYS A 79 16.63 -13.91 -4.08
C LYS A 79 18.11 -14.13 -3.75
N LEU A 80 18.80 -13.08 -3.30
CA LEU A 80 20.22 -13.12 -2.96
C LEU A 80 20.40 -14.11 -1.81
N ARG A 81 20.71 -15.37 -2.13
CA ARG A 81 20.93 -16.40 -1.13
C ARG A 81 22.12 -15.97 -0.28
N GLY A 82 21.86 -15.71 1.00
CA GLY A 82 22.92 -15.61 1.99
C GLY A 82 23.71 -16.91 1.93
N GLY A 83 24.94 -16.83 1.44
CA GLY A 83 25.76 -18.01 1.20
C GLY A 83 25.85 -18.84 2.47
N ASP A 84 25.45 -20.10 2.36
CA ASP A 84 25.83 -21.09 3.36
C ASP A 84 27.37 -21.10 3.40
N ARG A 85 27.96 -21.13 4.60
CA ARG A 85 29.43 -21.10 4.76
C ARG A 85 30.08 -22.30 4.05
N LYS A 86 29.29 -23.32 3.70
CA LYS A 86 29.64 -24.52 2.93
C LYS A 86 29.34 -24.47 1.43
N SER A 87 28.59 -23.50 0.89
CA SER A 87 28.28 -23.49 -0.54
C SER A 87 29.47 -22.93 -1.32
N LYS A 88 30.28 -23.82 -1.92
CA LYS A 88 31.26 -23.49 -2.98
C LYS A 88 30.53 -23.13 -4.29
N SER A 89 29.63 -22.16 -4.27
CA SER A 89 29.09 -21.63 -5.53
C SER A 89 30.13 -20.70 -6.13
N ASN A 90 30.71 -21.13 -7.24
CA ASN A 90 31.60 -20.35 -8.07
C ASN A 90 30.90 -19.05 -8.49
N GLY A 91 31.25 -17.94 -7.85
CA GLY A 91 31.59 -16.67 -8.50
C GLY A 91 30.55 -15.85 -9.28
N VAL A 92 29.29 -16.24 -9.49
CA VAL A 92 28.42 -15.53 -10.49
C VAL A 92 27.18 -14.83 -9.88
N GLY A 93 27.03 -14.79 -8.55
CA GLY A 93 25.91 -14.08 -7.90
C GLY A 93 26.31 -12.70 -7.35
N ILE A 94 25.53 -11.66 -7.68
CA ILE A 94 25.64 -10.31 -7.05
C ILE A 94 25.52 -10.47 -5.53
N ARG A 95 26.48 -9.94 -4.75
CA ARG A 95 26.44 -10.03 -3.28
C ARG A 95 25.97 -8.71 -2.69
N LEU A 96 25.32 -8.75 -1.52
CA LEU A 96 24.86 -7.55 -0.79
C LEU A 96 25.98 -6.53 -0.55
N ARG A 97 27.18 -7.03 -0.20
CA ARG A 97 28.37 -6.20 0.00
C ARG A 97 28.81 -5.46 -1.28
N ASP A 98 28.59 -6.06 -2.45
CA ASP A 98 28.96 -5.46 -3.74
C ASP A 98 27.99 -4.30 -4.06
N LEU A 99 26.79 -4.32 -3.47
CA LEU A 99 25.80 -3.23 -3.48
C LEU A 99 26.02 -2.22 -2.33
N GLY A 100 27.03 -2.45 -1.48
CA GLY A 100 27.28 -1.65 -0.28
C GLY A 100 26.11 -1.67 0.72
N ILE A 101 25.41 -2.80 0.82
CA ILE A 101 24.28 -3.01 1.74
C ILE A 101 24.69 -4.08 2.74
N ASP A 102 24.55 -3.80 4.03
CA ASP A 102 24.80 -4.81 5.06
C ASP A 102 23.60 -5.74 5.25
N LYS A 103 23.85 -6.91 5.85
CA LYS A 103 22.81 -7.95 6.05
C LYS A 103 21.65 -7.46 6.92
N ASN A 104 21.91 -6.61 7.90
CA ASN A 104 20.87 -6.08 8.80
C ASN A 104 20.02 -5.04 8.07
N GLN A 105 20.64 -4.18 7.26
CA GLN A 105 19.95 -3.25 6.37
C GLN A 105 19.02 -4.00 5.41
N SER A 106 19.53 -5.02 4.72
CA SER A 106 18.71 -5.79 3.78
C SER A 106 17.53 -6.48 4.48
N ALA A 107 17.78 -7.10 5.63
CA ALA A 107 16.73 -7.78 6.40
C ALA A 107 15.67 -6.79 6.90
N ARG A 108 16.09 -5.59 7.35
CA ARG A 108 15.18 -4.53 7.79
C ARG A 108 14.30 -4.03 6.66
N TRP A 109 14.89 -3.70 5.51
CA TRP A 109 14.16 -3.21 4.35
C TRP A 109 13.18 -4.24 3.80
N GLN A 110 13.58 -5.50 3.74
CA GLN A 110 12.68 -6.61 3.36
C GLN A 110 11.52 -6.76 4.34
N LEU A 111 11.75 -6.57 5.64
CA LEU A 111 10.69 -6.59 6.64
C LEU A 111 9.75 -5.38 6.51
N GLU A 112 10.28 -4.18 6.23
CA GLU A 112 9.46 -2.99 5.95
C GLU A 112 8.62 -3.14 4.68
N ALA A 113 9.18 -3.75 3.64
CA ALA A 113 8.48 -4.10 2.40
C ALA A 113 7.36 -5.13 2.59
N SER A 114 7.45 -5.98 3.61
CA SER A 114 6.40 -6.98 3.89
C SER A 114 5.08 -6.37 4.39
N VAL A 115 5.08 -5.09 4.79
CA VAL A 115 3.85 -4.38 5.20
C VAL A 115 3.04 -4.03 3.95
N PRO A 116 1.76 -4.44 3.84
CA PRO A 116 0.91 -4.10 2.70
C PRO A 116 0.79 -2.59 2.48
N GLU A 117 0.63 -2.16 1.22
CA GLU A 117 0.62 -0.73 0.86
C GLU A 117 -0.51 0.05 1.55
N ASN A 118 -1.70 -0.54 1.66
CA ASN A 118 -2.83 0.08 2.37
C ASN A 118 -2.52 0.33 3.86
N VAL A 119 -1.83 -0.62 4.51
CA VAL A 119 -1.41 -0.48 5.92
C VAL A 119 -0.31 0.58 6.06
N PHE A 120 0.62 0.65 5.11
CA PHE A 120 1.64 1.70 5.07
C PHE A 120 1.02 3.09 4.90
N CYS A 121 0.09 3.26 3.96
CA CYS A 121 -0.64 4.51 3.74
C CYS A 121 -1.43 4.94 4.99
N GLU A 122 -2.12 4.01 5.67
CA GLU A 122 -2.82 4.29 6.93
C GLU A 122 -1.84 4.75 8.02
N PHE A 123 -0.70 4.06 8.18
CA PHE A 123 0.34 4.46 9.11
C PHE A 123 0.83 5.88 8.85
N VAL A 124 1.21 6.19 7.60
CA VAL A 124 1.70 7.52 7.20
C VAL A 124 0.64 8.59 7.46
N ARG A 125 -0.61 8.35 7.03
CA ARG A 125 -1.73 9.27 7.26
C ARG A 125 -1.95 9.54 8.75
N ARG A 126 -2.01 8.47 9.57
CA ARG A 126 -2.24 8.57 11.01
C ARG A 126 -1.15 9.37 11.71
N GLU A 127 0.12 9.15 11.37
CA GLU A 127 1.22 9.89 11.98
C GLU A 127 1.24 11.36 11.55
N HIS A 128 0.91 11.68 10.29
CA HIS A 128 0.71 13.06 9.84
C HIS A 128 -0.42 13.76 10.58
N GLU A 129 -1.62 13.17 10.62
CA GLU A 129 -2.79 13.72 11.32
C GLU A 129 -2.54 13.94 12.81
N SER A 130 -1.80 13.01 13.43
CA SER A 130 -1.42 13.09 14.84
C SER A 130 -0.20 13.97 15.11
N ARG A 131 0.41 14.56 14.07
CA ARG A 131 1.68 15.31 14.16
C ARG A 131 2.78 14.57 14.92
N ARG A 132 2.84 13.26 14.73
CA ARG A 132 3.88 12.39 15.31
C ARG A 132 4.93 12.06 14.26
N GLU A 133 6.11 11.66 14.72
CA GLU A 133 7.22 11.34 13.83
C GLU A 133 7.00 10.04 13.06
N ILE A 134 7.09 10.12 11.73
CA ILE A 134 7.17 8.95 10.87
C ILE A 134 8.56 8.31 11.03
N SER A 135 8.59 7.06 11.51
CA SER A 135 9.84 6.37 11.83
C SER A 135 9.89 4.92 11.34
N SER A 136 11.09 4.47 10.98
CA SER A 136 11.36 3.06 10.64
C SER A 136 11.00 2.13 11.79
N ALA A 137 11.25 2.54 13.05
CA ALA A 137 10.88 1.76 14.22
C ALA A 137 9.35 1.58 14.34
N GLY A 138 8.56 2.61 14.03
CA GLY A 138 7.11 2.54 13.97
C GLY A 138 6.63 1.52 12.94
N LEU A 139 7.13 1.63 11.70
CA LEU A 139 6.78 0.71 10.62
C LEU A 139 7.22 -0.74 10.90
N LEU A 140 8.40 -0.95 11.48
CA LEU A 140 8.89 -2.27 11.86
C LEU A 140 8.04 -2.93 12.95
N ARG A 141 7.43 -2.14 13.86
CA ARG A 141 6.50 -2.67 14.85
C ARG A 141 5.26 -3.23 14.18
N ILE A 142 4.71 -2.51 13.19
CA ILE A 142 3.59 -2.96 12.36
C ILE A 142 3.97 -4.24 11.60
N ALA A 143 5.14 -4.26 10.95
CA ALA A 143 5.63 -5.43 10.23
C ALA A 143 5.74 -6.68 11.13
N LYS A 144 6.29 -6.52 12.33
CA LYS A 144 6.36 -7.62 13.32
C LYS A 144 4.98 -8.06 13.77
N GLN A 145 4.05 -7.14 14.01
CA GLN A 145 2.68 -7.48 14.41
C GLN A 145 1.95 -8.29 13.33
N ILE A 146 2.13 -7.94 12.05
CA ILE A 146 1.57 -8.70 10.92
C ILE A 146 2.17 -10.11 10.85
N ARG A 147 3.50 -10.21 11.04
CA ARG A 147 4.21 -11.50 11.03
C ARG A 147 3.80 -12.40 12.21
N ASP A 148 3.68 -11.83 13.40
CA ASP A 148 3.46 -12.56 14.64
C ASP A 148 1.96 -12.85 14.88
N ARG A 149 1.04 -12.08 14.26
CA ARG A 149 -0.40 -12.38 14.16
C ARG A 149 -0.81 -12.56 12.69
N PRO A 150 -0.50 -13.72 12.08
CA PRO A 150 -1.15 -14.06 10.81
C PRO A 150 -2.67 -14.03 11.04
N PHE A 151 -3.38 -13.38 10.11
CA PHE A 151 -4.80 -12.97 10.06
C PHE A 151 -5.88 -13.89 10.69
N THR A 152 -5.54 -15.10 11.13
CA THR A 152 -6.39 -16.04 11.88
C THR A 152 -6.88 -15.58 13.26
N ALA A 153 -6.30 -14.55 13.88
CA ALA A 153 -6.60 -14.20 15.28
C ALA A 153 -7.47 -12.94 15.50
N SER A 154 -8.08 -12.35 14.46
CA SER A 154 -8.86 -11.10 14.60
C SER A 154 -10.15 -11.09 13.77
N VAL A 155 -10.97 -12.14 13.90
CA VAL A 155 -12.35 -12.13 13.37
C VAL A 155 -13.35 -11.52 14.39
N ASN A 156 -12.92 -11.18 15.61
CA ASN A 156 -13.83 -10.73 16.67
C ASN A 156 -13.91 -9.20 16.86
N HIS A 157 -13.30 -8.35 16.02
CA HIS A 157 -13.23 -6.89 16.29
C HIS A 157 -13.58 -5.96 15.12
N LEU A 158 -14.40 -6.40 14.15
CA LEU A 158 -14.91 -5.55 13.06
C LEU A 158 -16.41 -5.19 13.23
N ASP A 159 -16.88 -5.02 14.46
CA ASP A 159 -18.24 -4.52 14.78
C ASP A 159 -18.32 -2.97 14.85
N GLN A 160 -17.44 -2.25 14.14
CA GLN A 160 -17.50 -0.77 14.08
C GLN A 160 -17.44 -0.27 12.63
N GLY A 161 -18.33 -0.83 11.80
CA GLY A 161 -18.55 -0.43 10.41
C GLY A 161 -19.56 0.71 10.22
N ARG A 162 -19.62 1.70 11.13
CA ARG A 162 -20.52 2.87 10.96
C ARG A 162 -19.80 4.20 10.74
N ASP A 163 -18.54 4.33 11.14
CA ASP A 163 -17.87 5.65 11.16
C ASP A 163 -17.01 5.95 9.92
N TYR A 164 -16.63 4.93 9.13
CA TYR A 164 -15.76 5.12 7.96
C TYR A 164 -16.46 5.67 6.71
N ALA A 165 -17.78 5.51 6.59
CA ALA A 165 -18.54 5.99 5.43
C ALA A 165 -18.76 7.51 5.46
N VAL A 166 -18.79 8.13 6.65
CA VAL A 166 -19.11 9.55 6.82
C VAL A 166 -17.93 10.47 6.44
N SER A 167 -16.68 9.99 6.49
CA SER A 167 -15.51 10.85 6.26
C SER A 167 -15.12 11.03 4.79
N LEU A 168 -15.50 10.11 3.90
CA LEU A 168 -15.11 10.15 2.48
C LEU A 168 -16.00 11.01 1.60
N GLN A 169 -17.16 11.45 2.09
CA GLN A 169 -18.12 12.28 1.33
C GLN A 169 -17.63 13.73 1.10
N SER A 170 -16.55 14.19 1.74
CA SER A 170 -16.27 15.63 1.89
C SER A 170 -15.21 16.23 0.96
N HIS A 171 -14.59 15.46 0.05
CA HIS A 171 -13.42 15.99 -0.65
C HIS A 171 -13.26 15.80 -2.17
N LEU A 172 -14.24 15.25 -2.89
CA LEU A 172 -14.12 15.10 -4.35
C LEU A 172 -15.46 15.21 -5.08
N LEU A 173 -16.11 16.37 -5.12
CA LEU A 173 -17.17 16.62 -6.11
C LEU A 173 -17.17 18.08 -6.64
N PRO A 174 -17.28 18.30 -7.97
CA PRO A 174 -17.57 19.61 -8.56
C PRO A 174 -19.01 20.03 -8.28
N SER A 175 -19.20 21.29 -7.91
CA SER A 175 -20.50 21.89 -7.58
C SER A 175 -21.32 22.20 -8.85
N ASN A 176 -22.12 21.24 -9.34
CA ASN A 176 -23.42 21.47 -10.03
C ASN A 176 -23.93 20.18 -10.71
N VAL A 177 -24.44 19.22 -9.93
CA VAL A 177 -25.36 18.18 -10.41
C VAL A 177 -26.31 17.83 -9.26
N SER A 178 -27.60 17.60 -9.55
CA SER A 178 -28.63 17.29 -8.56
C SER A 178 -28.32 15.96 -7.83
N HIS A 179 -28.59 15.92 -6.52
CA HIS A 179 -28.27 14.81 -5.59
C HIS A 179 -28.82 13.44 -6.05
N ASP A 180 -29.99 13.40 -6.70
CA ASP A 180 -30.59 12.17 -7.23
C ASP A 180 -29.89 11.62 -8.48
N GLN A 181 -29.15 12.45 -9.22
CA GLN A 181 -28.41 12.06 -10.42
C GLN A 181 -26.97 11.63 -10.10
N GLN A 182 -26.39 12.12 -8.99
CA GLN A 182 -25.07 11.70 -8.52
C GLN A 182 -25.08 10.29 -7.92
N GLU A 183 -26.09 9.94 -7.11
CA GLU A 183 -26.18 8.60 -6.50
C GLU A 183 -26.39 7.47 -7.53
N ALA A 184 -27.20 7.69 -8.56
CA ALA A 184 -27.44 6.69 -9.60
C ALA A 184 -26.23 6.48 -10.53
N PHE A 185 -25.41 7.52 -10.72
CA PHE A 185 -24.22 7.50 -11.56
C PHE A 185 -23.04 6.78 -10.88
N GLU A 186 -22.79 7.05 -9.58
CA GLU A 186 -21.72 6.41 -8.81
C GLU A 186 -21.95 4.91 -8.59
N VAL A 187 -23.19 4.47 -8.40
CA VAL A 187 -23.51 3.04 -8.20
C VAL A 187 -23.34 2.23 -9.50
N GLY A 188 -23.53 2.85 -10.67
CA GLY A 188 -23.25 2.24 -11.97
C GLY A 188 -21.77 1.96 -12.18
N GLU A 189 -20.90 2.95 -11.95
CA GLU A 189 -19.44 2.79 -12.07
C GLU A 189 -18.90 1.75 -11.08
N LEU A 190 -19.44 1.70 -9.86
CA LEU A 190 -19.08 0.68 -8.86
C LEU A 190 -19.53 -0.73 -9.28
N SER A 191 -20.70 -0.86 -9.91
CA SER A 191 -21.18 -2.15 -10.45
C SER A 191 -20.30 -2.65 -11.59
N ASP A 192 -19.85 -1.75 -12.47
CA ASP A 192 -18.95 -2.08 -13.57
C ASP A 192 -17.57 -2.51 -13.04
N LEU A 193 -17.03 -1.81 -12.05
CA LEU A 193 -15.75 -2.14 -11.42
C LEU A 193 -15.79 -3.49 -10.69
N VAL A 194 -16.92 -3.82 -10.03
CA VAL A 194 -17.12 -5.15 -9.40
C VAL A 194 -17.23 -6.25 -10.45
N SER A 195 -17.89 -5.97 -11.57
CA SER A 195 -17.99 -6.91 -12.71
C SER A 195 -16.63 -7.16 -13.34
N GLU A 196 -15.83 -6.12 -13.54
CA GLU A 196 -14.45 -6.21 -14.03
C GLU A 196 -13.55 -6.99 -13.05
N ALA A 197 -13.66 -6.72 -11.75
CA ALA A 197 -12.93 -7.45 -10.72
C ALA A 197 -13.28 -8.95 -10.70
N ARG A 198 -14.55 -9.30 -10.94
CA ARG A 198 -14.98 -10.70 -11.08
C ARG A 198 -14.40 -11.36 -12.32
N ASN A 199 -14.39 -10.68 -13.46
CA ASN A 199 -13.76 -11.18 -14.69
C ASN A 199 -12.26 -11.44 -14.50
N HIS A 200 -11.55 -10.52 -13.83
CA HIS A 200 -10.14 -10.71 -13.48
C HIS A 200 -9.94 -11.89 -12.53
N HIS A 201 -10.79 -12.05 -11.52
CA HIS A 201 -10.76 -13.19 -10.62
C HIS A 201 -10.91 -14.53 -11.37
N GLU A 202 -11.89 -14.65 -12.26
CA GLU A 202 -12.12 -15.86 -13.05
C GLU A 202 -10.92 -16.20 -13.94
N LEU A 203 -10.33 -15.19 -14.60
CA LEU A 203 -9.15 -15.35 -15.44
C LEU A 203 -7.93 -15.80 -14.63
N LEU A 204 -7.68 -15.17 -13.47
CA LEU A 204 -6.59 -15.55 -12.57
C LEU A 204 -6.77 -16.98 -12.02
N SER A 205 -7.98 -17.34 -11.62
CA SER A 205 -8.33 -18.70 -11.18
C SER A 205 -8.06 -19.74 -12.28
N GLY A 206 -8.40 -19.41 -13.53
CA GLY A 206 -8.11 -20.25 -14.70
C GLY A 206 -6.61 -20.39 -14.98
N LEU A 207 -5.86 -19.28 -14.93
CA LEU A 207 -4.41 -19.28 -15.14
C LEU A 207 -3.67 -20.07 -14.07
N VAL A 208 -4.01 -19.88 -12.79
CA VAL A 208 -3.44 -20.64 -11.68
C VAL A 208 -3.68 -22.14 -11.90
N ARG A 209 -4.90 -22.53 -12.26
CA ARG A 209 -5.22 -23.93 -12.56
C ARG A 209 -4.35 -24.48 -13.70
N SER A 210 -4.24 -23.73 -14.81
CA SER A 210 -3.44 -24.13 -15.98
C SER A 210 -1.94 -24.24 -15.68
N VAL A 211 -1.39 -23.30 -14.91
CA VAL A 211 0.02 -23.28 -14.50
C VAL A 211 0.32 -24.44 -13.55
N CYS A 212 -0.54 -24.67 -12.54
CA CYS A 212 -0.37 -25.78 -11.60
C CYS A 212 -0.48 -27.15 -12.28
N GLN A 213 -1.39 -27.30 -13.25
CA GLN A 213 -1.50 -28.52 -14.07
C GLN A 213 -0.23 -28.76 -14.90
N ARG A 214 0.27 -27.74 -15.60
CA ARG A 214 1.50 -27.83 -16.41
C ARG A 214 2.73 -28.12 -15.56
N ALA A 215 2.82 -27.54 -14.37
CA ALA A 215 3.90 -27.77 -13.42
C ALA A 215 3.75 -29.09 -12.62
N ARG A 216 2.70 -29.89 -12.87
CA ARG A 216 2.36 -31.12 -12.13
C ARG A 216 2.33 -30.93 -10.61
N VAL A 217 1.92 -29.75 -10.16
CA VAL A 217 1.79 -29.45 -8.73
C VAL A 217 0.66 -30.30 -8.16
N HIS A 218 0.94 -31.05 -7.10
CA HIS A 218 -0.06 -31.91 -6.50
C HIS A 218 -1.22 -31.06 -5.95
N PRO A 219 -2.50 -31.39 -6.24
CA PRO A 219 -3.67 -30.63 -5.77
C PRO A 219 -3.81 -30.56 -4.23
N MET A 220 -3.09 -31.42 -3.51
CA MET A 220 -3.05 -31.42 -2.04
C MET A 220 -1.80 -30.77 -1.46
N SER A 221 -0.96 -30.14 -2.29
CA SER A 221 0.14 -29.33 -1.79
C SER A 221 -0.41 -28.16 -0.96
N THR A 222 0.29 -27.81 0.11
CA THR A 222 -0.06 -26.71 1.01
C THR A 222 -0.23 -25.41 0.25
N ASP A 223 0.66 -25.16 -0.71
CA ASP A 223 0.70 -23.92 -1.49
C ASP A 223 -0.49 -23.84 -2.46
N TYR A 224 -0.83 -24.94 -3.15
CA TYR A 224 -2.00 -24.98 -4.02
C TYR A 224 -3.30 -24.77 -3.24
N ARG A 225 -3.46 -25.45 -2.10
CA ARG A 225 -4.64 -25.29 -1.23
C ARG A 225 -4.74 -23.87 -0.65
N ALA A 226 -3.62 -23.27 -0.26
CA ALA A 226 -3.60 -21.89 0.20
C ALA A 226 -4.06 -20.92 -0.90
N ILE A 227 -3.52 -21.05 -2.11
CA ILE A 227 -3.89 -20.23 -3.27
C ILE A 227 -5.38 -20.41 -3.62
N GLN A 228 -5.88 -21.65 -3.67
CA GLN A 228 -7.29 -21.92 -3.95
C GLN A 228 -8.22 -21.34 -2.88
N ARG A 229 -7.83 -21.40 -1.60
CA ARG A 229 -8.59 -20.80 -0.50
C ARG A 229 -8.67 -19.27 -0.64
N TYR A 230 -7.55 -18.61 -0.92
CA TYR A 230 -7.53 -17.15 -1.11
C TYR A 230 -8.36 -16.72 -2.32
N LEU A 231 -8.29 -17.46 -3.42
CA LEU A 231 -9.13 -17.22 -4.58
C LEU A 231 -10.63 -17.32 -4.21
N GLY A 232 -11.04 -18.38 -3.51
CA GLY A 232 -12.43 -18.52 -3.06
C GLY A 232 -12.89 -17.45 -2.05
N GLU A 233 -11.98 -16.89 -1.24
CA GLU A 233 -12.28 -15.77 -0.35
C GLU A 233 -12.51 -14.47 -1.13
N VAL A 234 -11.69 -14.19 -2.13
CA VAL A 234 -11.87 -13.03 -3.03
C VAL A 234 -13.19 -13.14 -3.79
N GLU A 235 -13.53 -14.32 -4.31
CA GLU A 235 -14.80 -14.57 -4.98
C GLU A 235 -16.00 -14.27 -4.06
N ARG A 236 -15.94 -14.74 -2.80
CA ARG A 236 -16.99 -14.49 -1.81
C ARG A 236 -17.19 -13.01 -1.54
N HIS A 237 -16.09 -12.26 -1.36
CA HIS A 237 -16.18 -10.81 -1.14
C HIS A 237 -16.75 -10.06 -2.33
N LEU A 238 -16.38 -10.45 -3.56
CA LEU A 238 -16.96 -9.86 -4.77
C LEU A 238 -18.47 -10.12 -4.87
N ILE A 239 -18.93 -11.31 -4.49
CA ILE A 239 -20.36 -11.65 -4.41
C ILE A 239 -21.05 -10.79 -3.35
N GLU A 240 -20.47 -10.66 -2.15
CA GLU A 240 -21.01 -9.84 -1.06
C GLU A 240 -21.16 -8.37 -1.50
N ILE A 241 -20.14 -7.79 -2.13
CA ILE A 241 -20.17 -6.42 -2.65
C ILE A 241 -21.24 -6.28 -3.74
N ALA A 242 -21.30 -7.20 -4.71
CA ALA A 242 -22.30 -7.17 -5.78
C ALA A 242 -23.74 -7.26 -5.22
N THR A 243 -23.96 -8.12 -4.23
CA THR A 243 -25.28 -8.24 -3.57
C THR A 243 -25.63 -7.00 -2.75
N GLY A 244 -24.64 -6.35 -2.12
CA GLY A 244 -24.80 -5.07 -1.44
C GLY A 244 -25.22 -3.95 -2.39
N LEU A 245 -24.54 -3.83 -3.53
CA LEU A 245 -24.88 -2.86 -4.58
C LEU A 245 -26.30 -3.07 -5.12
N ASN A 246 -26.69 -4.32 -5.40
CA ASN A 246 -28.05 -4.65 -5.85
C ASN A 246 -29.14 -4.31 -4.82
N ARG A 247 -28.82 -4.38 -3.51
CA ARG A 247 -29.75 -3.95 -2.47
C ARG A 247 -29.90 -2.43 -2.45
N LEU A 248 -28.79 -1.69 -2.61
CA LEU A 248 -28.77 -0.23 -2.64
C LEU A 248 -29.56 0.32 -3.83
N THR A 249 -29.39 -0.25 -5.03
CA THR A 249 -30.18 0.11 -6.22
C THR A 249 -31.66 -0.19 -6.05
N ALA A 250 -32.01 -1.34 -5.44
CA ALA A 250 -33.40 -1.70 -5.16
C ALA A 250 -34.08 -0.77 -4.15
N THR A 251 -33.38 -0.35 -3.09
CA THR A 251 -33.91 0.63 -2.12
C THR A 251 -34.09 2.02 -2.71
N SER A 252 -33.19 2.47 -3.59
CA SER A 252 -33.30 3.74 -4.31
C SER A 252 -34.53 3.77 -5.24
N LEU A 253 -34.78 2.68 -5.97
CA LEU A 253 -35.96 2.52 -6.83
C LEU A 253 -37.30 2.52 -6.06
N ILE A 254 -37.31 2.00 -4.82
CA ILE A 254 -38.51 2.02 -3.96
C ILE A 254 -38.78 3.44 -3.42
N HIS A 255 -37.74 4.20 -3.07
CA HIS A 255 -37.88 5.60 -2.64
C HIS A 255 -38.38 6.52 -3.77
N GLN A 256 -37.90 6.34 -5.01
CA GLN A 256 -38.38 7.11 -6.16
C GLN A 256 -39.85 6.82 -6.51
N ARG A 257 -40.33 5.59 -6.34
CA ARG A 257 -41.75 5.25 -6.56
C ARG A 257 -42.71 5.86 -5.52
N HIS A 258 -42.25 6.10 -4.29
CA HIS A 258 -43.07 6.66 -3.22
C HIS A 258 -43.20 8.19 -3.30
N ASN A 259 -42.23 8.88 -3.92
CA ASN A 259 -42.24 10.34 -4.13
C ASN A 259 -42.88 10.79 -5.46
N GLY A 260 -43.28 9.85 -6.33
CA GLY A 260 -43.94 10.12 -7.61
C GLY A 260 -45.48 10.09 -7.61
N TRP A 261 -46.13 10.04 -6.44
CA TRP A 261 -47.59 10.04 -6.29
C TRP A 261 -48.10 11.27 -5.53
N ILE A 262 -47.71 12.48 -5.93
CA ILE A 262 -48.53 13.69 -5.76
C ILE A 262 -48.36 14.56 -7.02
N ALA A 263 -49.17 14.27 -8.03
CA ALA A 263 -49.70 15.23 -9.01
C ALA A 263 -50.94 14.62 -9.65
#